data_AF-A0A7K1S6F6-F1
#
_entry.id   AF-A0A7K1S6F6-F1
#
_cell.length_a   1.000
_cell.length_b   1.000
_cell.length_c   1.000
_cell.angle_alpha   90.00
_cell.angle_beta   90.00
_cell.angle_gamma   90.00
#
_symmetry.space_group_name_H-M   'P 1'
#
loop_
_entity.id
_entity.type
_entity.pdbx_description
1 polymer ?
#
loop_
_entity_poly.entity_id
_entity_poly.type
_entity_poly.pdbx_seq_one_letter_code
_entity_poly.pdbx_strand_id
1 'polypeptide(L)' 'MNPLPVNVELLTQIANQRGRQYIDAYKVWLAYYQEPDVYTIVDTVLWVAQNQELSVVDAIKVVQDIEGQF' A
#
# COMPACT_ATOMS: atom_id res chain seq x y z
N MET A 1 17.94 0.17 -9.49
CA MET A 1 16.90 0.68 -10.42
C MET A 1 16.56 2.10 -9.99
N ASN A 2 16.30 3.01 -10.94
CA ASN A 2 15.74 4.32 -10.60
C ASN A 2 14.29 4.14 -10.15
N PRO A 3 13.85 4.76 -9.04
CA PRO A 3 12.46 4.68 -8.62
C PRO A 3 11.57 5.22 -9.73
N LEU A 4 10.54 4.47 -10.12
CA LEU A 4 9.53 4.98 -11.02
C LEU A 4 8.91 6.23 -10.39
N PRO A 5 8.65 7.28 -11.18
CA PRO A 5 7.95 8.45 -10.66
C PRO A 5 6.60 8.01 -10.07
N VAL A 6 6.29 8.55 -8.88
CA VAL A 6 5.04 8.24 -8.19
C VAL A 6 3.84 8.67 -9.04
N ASN A 7 2.88 7.76 -9.23
CA ASN A 7 1.61 8.06 -9.88
C ASN A 7 0.61 8.55 -8.83
N VAL A 8 0.58 9.86 -8.61
CA VAL A 8 -0.28 10.51 -7.60
C VAL A 8 -1.76 10.25 -7.85
N GLU A 9 -2.19 10.25 -9.12
CA GLU A 9 -3.59 10.01 -9.49
C GLU A 9 -4.00 8.59 -9.09
N LEU A 10 -3.19 7.59 -9.45
CA LEU A 10 -3.47 6.20 -9.12
C LEU A 10 -3.48 5.95 -7.60
N LEU A 11 -2.53 6.51 -6.85
CA LEU A 11 -2.54 6.40 -5.39
C LEU A 11 -3.79 7.05 -4.77
N THR A 12 -4.23 8.18 -5.32
CA THR A 12 -5.46 8.86 -4.87
C THR A 12 -6.70 8.01 -5.18
N GLN A 13 -6.77 7.41 -6.36
CA GLN A 13 -7.86 6.51 -6.75
C GLN A 13 -7.95 5.29 -5.82
N ILE A 14 -6.83 4.62 -5.56
CA ILE A 14 -6.76 3.46 -4.65
C ILE A 14 -7.18 3.88 -3.23
N ALA A 15 -6.62 4.97 -2.71
CA ALA A 15 -6.99 5.49 -1.38
C ALA A 15 -8.50 5.73 -1.26
N ASN A 16 -9.08 6.43 -2.22
CA ASN A 16 -10.52 6.74 -2.24
C ASN A 16 -11.39 5.48 -2.31
N GLN A 17 -11.02 4.48 -3.12
CA GLN A 17 -11.74 3.21 -3.22
C GLN A 17 -11.75 2.43 -1.90
N ARG A 18 -10.71 2.61 -1.07
CA ARG A 18 -10.57 1.95 0.25
C ARG A 18 -11.03 2.82 1.42
N GLY A 19 -11.61 3.98 1.16
CA GLY A 19 -12.04 4.92 2.21
C GLY A 19 -10.88 5.47 3.04
N ARG A 20 -9.69 5.56 2.45
CA ARG A 20 -8.45 6.03 3.08
C ARG A 20 -7.99 7.34 2.48
N GLN A 21 -7.06 8.01 3.17
CA GLN A 21 -6.48 9.26 2.68
C GLN A 21 -5.32 8.97 1.73
N TYR A 22 -5.03 9.90 0.81
CA TYR A 22 -3.86 9.81 -0.06
C TYR A 22 -2.57 9.52 0.71
N ILE A 23 -2.39 10.14 1.88
CA ILE A 23 -1.18 9.96 2.70
C ILE A 23 -1.00 8.52 3.19
N ASP A 24 -2.09 7.76 3.33
CA ASP A 24 -2.04 6.35 3.68
C ASP A 24 -1.53 5.51 2.50
N ALA A 25 -2.06 5.73 1.30
CA ALA A 25 -1.55 5.08 0.08
C ALA A 25 -0.08 5.44 -0.19
N TYR A 26 0.29 6.70 0.00
CA TYR A 26 1.66 7.17 -0.18
C TYR A 26 2.65 6.52 0.80
N LYS A 27 2.25 6.30 2.07
CA LYS A 27 3.08 5.58 3.05
C LYS A 27 3.38 4.16 2.60
N VAL A 28 2.38 3.44 2.10
CA VAL A 28 2.59 2.08 1.58
C VAL A 28 3.47 2.11 0.34
N TRP A 29 3.20 3.02 -0.61
CA TRP A 29 4.01 3.15 -1.81
C TRP A 29 5.48 3.42 -1.46
N LEU A 30 5.75 4.30 -0.48
CA LEU A 30 7.11 4.60 -0.03
C LEU A 30 7.81 3.39 0.63
N ALA A 31 7.06 2.46 1.22
CA ALA A 31 7.63 1.24 1.78
C ALA A 31 8.01 0.21 0.69
N TYR A 32 7.33 0.23 -0.45
CA TYR A 32 7.45 -0.78 -1.51
C TYR A 32 7.83 -0.20 -2.89
N TYR A 33 8.34 1.04 -2.98
CA TYR A 33 8.57 1.72 -4.27
C TYR A 33 9.59 1.02 -5.19
N GLN A 34 10.37 0.08 -4.64
CA GLN A 34 11.32 -0.74 -5.38
C GLN A 34 10.68 -1.99 -6.00
N GLU A 35 9.48 -2.36 -5.54
CA GLU A 35 8.75 -3.53 -6.02
C GLU A 35 8.04 -3.24 -7.36
N PRO A 36 8.10 -4.18 -8.31
CA PRO A 36 7.48 -3.99 -9.64
C PRO A 36 5.95 -3.87 -9.57
N ASP A 37 5.32 -4.42 -8.54
CA ASP A 37 3.88 -4.48 -8.30
C ASP A 37 3.43 -3.56 -7.16
N VAL A 38 4.22 -2.53 -6.83
CA VAL A 38 3.97 -1.58 -5.73
C VAL A 38 2.51 -1.09 -5.63
N TYR A 39 1.83 -0.80 -6.74
CA TYR A 39 0.44 -0.32 -6.71
C TYR A 39 -0.56 -1.40 -6.31
N THR A 40 -0.29 -2.66 -6.67
CA THR A 40 -1.05 -3.83 -6.20
C THR A 40 -0.84 -4.03 -4.71
N ILE A 41 0.40 -3.86 -4.23
CA ILE A 41 0.72 -3.94 -2.80
C ILE A 41 0.01 -2.82 -2.03
N VAL A 42 0.02 -1.59 -2.54
CA VAL A 42 -0.74 -0.46 -1.95
C VAL A 42 -2.21 -0.81 -1.81
N ASP A 43 -2.84 -1.31 -2.88
CA ASP A 43 -4.26 -1.70 -2.84
C ASP A 43 -4.52 -2.80 -1.81
N THR A 44 -3.68 -3.82 -1.79
CA THR A 44 -3.79 -4.96 -0.86
C THR A 44 -3.63 -4.52 0.59
N VAL A 45 -2.63 -3.73 0.92
CA VAL A 45 -2.40 -3.23 2.28
C VAL A 45 -3.56 -2.36 2.74
N LEU A 46 -4.07 -1.46 1.89
CA LEU A 46 -5.21 -0.62 2.26
C LEU A 46 -6.50 -1.44 2.41
N TRP A 47 -6.68 -2.49 1.60
CA TRP A 47 -7.75 -3.46 1.77
C TRP A 47 -7.64 -4.22 3.10
N VAL A 48 -6.45 -4.70 3.48
CA VAL A 48 -6.22 -5.34 4.79
C VAL A 48 -6.53 -4.37 5.92
N ALA A 49 -6.00 -3.14 5.85
CA ALA A 49 -6.24 -2.11 6.86
C ALA A 49 -7.74 -1.82 7.02
N GLN A 50 -8.49 -1.77 5.93
CA GLN A 50 -9.94 -1.54 5.95
C GLN A 50 -10.70 -2.73 6.58
N ASN A 51 -10.45 -3.96 6.12
CA ASN A 51 -11.24 -5.12 6.56
C ASN A 51 -10.90 -5.61 7.96
N GLN A 52 -9.67 -5.40 8.42
CA GLN A 52 -9.24 -5.81 9.76
C GLN A 52 -9.28 -4.65 10.77
N GLU A 53 -9.82 -3.49 10.37
CA GLU A 53 -9.87 -2.27 11.20
C GLU A 53 -8.48 -1.86 11.76
N LEU A 54 -7.42 -2.15 11.00
CA LEU A 54 -6.04 -1.88 11.40
C LEU A 54 -5.58 -0.49 10.97
N SER A 55 -4.52 -0.03 11.64
CA SER A 55 -3.70 1.05 11.10
C SER A 55 -2.99 0.58 9.83
N VAL A 56 -2.69 1.51 8.92
CA VAL A 56 -1.95 1.20 7.68
C VAL A 56 -0.56 0.61 7.99
N VAL A 57 0.07 1.08 9.07
CA VAL A 57 1.39 0.59 9.50
C VAL A 57 1.30 -0.87 9.97
N ASP A 58 0.25 -1.25 10.69
CA ASP A 58 0.07 -2.63 11.11
C ASP A 58 -0.34 -3.53 9.95
N ALA A 59 -1.15 -3.02 9.01
CA ALA A 59 -1.48 -3.74 7.78
C ALA A 59 -0.24 -4.00 6.90
N ILE A 60 0.72 -3.07 6.85
CA ILE A 60 2.02 -3.30 6.18
C ILE A 60 2.71 -4.51 6.79
N LYS A 61 2.82 -4.57 8.12
CA LYS A 61 3.48 -5.70 8.82
C LYS A 61 2.78 -7.02 8.52
N VAL A 62 1.44 -7.05 8.56
CA VAL A 62 0.66 -8.24 8.24
C VAL A 62 0.98 -8.75 6.83
N VAL A 63 1.06 -7.86 5.84
CA VAL A 63 1.43 -8.24 4.46
C VAL A 63 2.87 -8.76 4.39
N GLN A 64 3.82 -8.09 5.05
CA GLN A 64 5.23 -8.54 5.09
C GLN A 64 5.40 -9.91 5.75
N ASP A 65 4.67 -10.16 6.84
CA ASP A 65 4.72 -11.44 7.56
C ASP A 65 4.15 -12.59 6.72
N ILE A 66 3.21 -12.30 5.82
CA ILE A 66 2.67 -13.29 4.86
C ILE A 66 3.68 -13.55 3.74
N GLU A 67 4.26 -12.50 3.16
CA GLU A 67 5.25 -12.64 2.08
C GLU A 67 6.52 -13.36 2.55
N GLY A 68 6.99 -13.10 3.77
CA GLY A 68 8.17 -13.76 4.34
C GLY A 68 8.01 -15.25 4.66
N GLN A 69 6.80 -15.81 4.51
CA GLN A 69 6.53 -17.24 4.71
C GLN A 69 6.68 -18.08 3.42
N PHE A 70 6.85 -17.44 2.26
CA PHE A 70 6.98 -18.09 0.95
C PHE A 70 8.33 -17.80 0.28
#